data_AF-A0A845L9I3-F1
#
_entry.id   AF-A0A845L9I3-F1
#
_cell.length_a   1.000
_cell.length_b   1.000
_cell.length_c   1.000
_cell.angle_alpha   90.00
_cell.angle_beta   90.00
_cell.angle_gamma   90.00
#
_symmetry.space_group_name_H-M   'P 1'
#
loop_
_entity.id
_entity.type
_entity.pdbx_description
1 polymer ?
#
loop_
_entity_poly.entity_id
_entity_poly.type
_entity_poly.pdbx_seq_one_letter_code
_entity_poly.pdbx_strand_id
1 'polypeptide(L)'
;MLTYEDVWDDLLAAMEDSGLEPFEVQNFIETSTCLREFRCYCQVPGASAGSEIRAEIAFVWDAVQTARSVYGHEAPPPSGFRMAPGFLSRDGAMADALELEIKYYFPAKDFESAGFLTRTVQNIIMGIVDHRNFPEVNFEISVAPDQVVHVHRAYAFYRWPVPLNTERLELAPLCREIARVLQALHHSGHFEESL
;
A
#
# COMPACT_ATOMS: atom_id res chain seq x y z
N MET A 1 -12.68 4.43 18.80
CA MET A 1 -11.29 4.10 18.39
C MET A 1 -11.41 3.15 17.22
N LEU A 2 -10.61 3.36 16.18
CA LEU A 2 -10.76 2.61 14.94
C LEU A 2 -10.51 1.10 15.17
N THR A 3 -11.37 0.29 14.58
CA THR A 3 -11.22 -1.15 14.45
C THR A 3 -10.59 -1.51 13.12
N TYR A 4 -10.18 -2.76 12.96
CA TYR A 4 -9.73 -3.29 11.67
C TYR A 4 -10.78 -3.05 10.58
N GLU A 5 -12.05 -3.28 10.91
CA GLU A 5 -13.19 -3.12 10.04
C GLU A 5 -13.42 -1.68 9.62
N ASP A 6 -13.38 -0.73 10.57
CA ASP A 6 -13.51 0.69 10.25
C ASP A 6 -12.43 1.17 9.26
N VAL A 7 -11.20 0.66 9.39
CA VAL A 7 -10.08 1.06 8.54
C VAL A 7 -10.27 0.60 7.09
N TRP A 8 -10.61 -0.67 6.86
CA TRP A 8 -10.78 -1.14 5.49
C TRP A 8 -12.09 -0.66 4.86
N ASP A 9 -13.15 -0.43 5.65
CA ASP A 9 -14.39 0.21 5.19
C ASP A 9 -14.12 1.66 4.74
N ASP A 10 -13.44 2.47 5.56
CA ASP A 10 -13.06 3.85 5.21
C ASP A 10 -12.18 3.88 3.95
N LEU A 11 -11.26 2.91 3.81
CA LEU A 11 -10.38 2.81 2.65
C LEU A 11 -11.16 2.47 1.38
N LEU A 12 -12.06 1.48 1.40
CA LEU A 12 -12.88 1.13 0.24
C LEU A 12 -13.80 2.29 -0.18
N ALA A 13 -14.44 2.95 0.77
CA ALA A 13 -15.27 4.12 0.49
C ALA A 13 -14.45 5.25 -0.16
N ALA A 14 -13.25 5.55 0.37
CA ALA A 14 -12.37 6.56 -0.20
C ALA A 14 -11.86 6.21 -1.60
N MET A 15 -11.66 4.92 -1.91
CA MET A 15 -11.32 4.46 -3.26
C MET A 15 -12.46 4.75 -4.24
N GLU A 16 -13.67 4.33 -3.90
CA GLU A 16 -14.86 4.55 -4.74
C GLU A 16 -15.11 6.05 -4.99
N ASP A 17 -15.06 6.86 -3.94
CA ASP A 17 -15.21 8.32 -4.02
C ASP A 17 -14.13 9.01 -4.89
N SER A 18 -12.95 8.39 -4.98
CA SER A 18 -11.84 8.86 -5.81
C SER A 18 -11.92 8.36 -7.26
N GLY A 19 -12.93 7.55 -7.59
CA GLY A 19 -13.10 6.95 -8.90
C GLY A 19 -12.15 5.78 -9.18
N LEU A 20 -11.65 5.10 -8.14
CA LEU A 20 -10.95 3.82 -8.29
C LEU A 20 -11.97 2.67 -8.26
N GLU A 21 -11.71 1.63 -9.06
CA GLU A 21 -12.52 0.42 -9.07
C GLU A 21 -11.79 -0.70 -8.30
N PRO A 22 -12.20 -1.05 -7.07
CA PRO A 22 -11.66 -2.21 -6.35
C PRO A 22 -12.22 -3.50 -6.95
N PHE A 23 -11.38 -4.53 -7.16
CA PHE A 23 -11.83 -5.79 -7.81
C PHE A 23 -11.31 -7.08 -7.18
N GLU A 24 -10.36 -7.04 -6.26
CA GLU A 24 -9.89 -8.23 -5.54
C GLU A 24 -9.54 -7.83 -4.11
N VAL A 25 -10.52 -8.00 -3.22
CA VAL A 25 -10.40 -7.70 -1.79
C VAL A 25 -10.15 -8.98 -1.02
N GLN A 26 -9.02 -9.03 -0.31
CA GLN A 26 -8.58 -10.18 0.47
C GLN A 26 -8.42 -9.75 1.93
N ASN A 27 -8.95 -10.59 2.82
CA ASN A 27 -8.79 -10.47 4.25
C ASN A 27 -8.19 -11.77 4.77
N PHE A 28 -7.01 -11.68 5.38
CA PHE A 28 -6.34 -12.81 6.01
C PHE A 28 -6.35 -12.61 7.52
N ILE A 29 -6.64 -13.67 8.27
CA ILE A 29 -6.67 -13.65 9.73
C ILE A 29 -5.87 -14.85 10.24
N GLU A 30 -4.79 -14.57 10.96
CA GLU A 30 -4.02 -15.56 11.69
C GLU A 30 -4.47 -15.59 13.15
N THR A 31 -5.14 -16.67 13.55
CA THR A 31 -5.78 -16.76 14.87
C THR A 31 -4.81 -16.97 16.03
N SER A 32 -3.61 -17.49 15.79
CA SER A 32 -2.57 -17.73 16.80
C SER A 32 -1.96 -16.43 17.32
N THR A 33 -1.71 -15.50 16.42
CA THR A 33 -1.04 -14.22 16.67
C THR A 33 -2.02 -13.06 16.73
N CYS A 34 -3.30 -13.29 16.40
CA CYS A 34 -4.31 -12.26 16.15
C CYS A 34 -3.89 -11.25 15.06
N LEU A 35 -2.97 -11.64 14.18
CA LEU A 35 -2.57 -10.84 13.03
C LEU A 35 -3.69 -10.85 12.00
N ARG A 36 -4.04 -9.69 11.46
CA ARG A 36 -4.94 -9.56 10.32
C ARG A 36 -4.22 -8.81 9.22
N GLU A 37 -4.51 -9.16 7.98
CA GLU A 37 -3.98 -8.48 6.80
C GLU A 37 -5.13 -8.16 5.86
N PHE A 38 -5.19 -6.91 5.45
CA PHE A 38 -6.06 -6.45 4.38
C PHE A 38 -5.23 -6.26 3.13
N ARG A 39 -5.76 -6.68 1.99
CA ARG A 39 -5.21 -6.39 0.66
C ARG A 39 -6.32 -6.11 -0.33
N CYS A 40 -6.19 -5.05 -1.09
CA CYS A 40 -7.13 -4.70 -2.14
C CYS A 40 -6.39 -4.32 -3.42
N TYR A 41 -6.81 -4.89 -4.54
CA TYR A 41 -6.41 -4.45 -5.86
C TYR A 41 -7.43 -3.48 -6.43
N CYS A 42 -6.93 -2.38 -6.99
CA CYS A 42 -7.76 -1.37 -7.66
C CYS A 42 -7.18 -0.91 -8.99
N GLN A 43 -8.06 -0.43 -9.85
CA GLN A 43 -7.74 0.07 -11.20
C GLN A 43 -8.51 1.34 -11.51
N VAL A 44 -8.18 1.98 -12.64
CA VAL A 44 -8.94 3.14 -13.14
C VAL A 44 -10.16 2.69 -13.94
N PRO A 45 -11.24 3.50 -13.99
CA PRO A 45 -12.45 3.14 -14.71
C PRO A 45 -12.18 2.94 -16.19
N GLY A 46 -12.70 1.84 -16.73
CA GLY A 46 -12.51 1.48 -18.14
C GLY A 46 -11.20 0.76 -18.47
N ALA A 47 -10.34 0.50 -17.49
CA ALA A 47 -9.25 -0.46 -17.67
C ALA A 47 -9.84 -1.86 -17.91
N SER A 48 -9.26 -2.61 -18.85
CA SER A 48 -9.67 -4.01 -19.07
C SER A 48 -9.47 -4.81 -17.79
N ALA A 49 -10.45 -5.64 -17.43
CA ALA A 49 -10.34 -6.53 -16.27
C ALA A 49 -9.05 -7.36 -16.37
N GLY A 50 -8.21 -7.28 -15.34
CA GLY A 50 -6.91 -7.95 -15.33
C GLY A 50 -5.77 -7.17 -16.01
N SER A 51 -5.95 -5.86 -16.26
CA SER A 51 -4.88 -4.95 -16.68
C SER A 51 -3.62 -5.17 -15.85
N GLU A 52 -2.47 -5.20 -16.54
CA GLU A 52 -1.16 -5.23 -15.87
C GLU A 52 -0.89 -3.93 -15.11
N ILE A 53 -1.51 -2.82 -15.54
CA ILE A 53 -1.50 -1.55 -14.81
C ILE A 53 -2.62 -1.56 -13.77
N ARG A 54 -2.23 -1.67 -12.50
CA ARG A 54 -3.13 -1.69 -11.33
C ARG A 54 -2.38 -1.27 -10.07
N ALA A 55 -3.10 -0.91 -9.02
CA ALA A 55 -2.52 -0.71 -7.69
C ALA A 55 -2.95 -1.84 -6.73
N GLU A 56 -2.05 -2.20 -5.83
CA GLU A 56 -2.33 -2.98 -4.62
C GLU A 56 -2.16 -2.07 -3.42
N ILE A 57 -3.16 -2.04 -2.55
CA ILE A 57 -3.12 -1.34 -1.28
C ILE A 57 -3.31 -2.38 -0.19
N ALA A 58 -2.36 -2.47 0.73
CA ALA A 58 -2.38 -3.44 1.81
C ALA A 58 -2.03 -2.81 3.15
N PHE A 59 -2.50 -3.42 4.23
CA PHE A 59 -2.05 -3.08 5.57
C PHE A 59 -2.14 -4.30 6.49
N VAL A 60 -1.30 -4.27 7.53
CA VAL A 60 -1.27 -5.30 8.56
C VAL A 60 -1.83 -4.70 9.84
N TRP A 61 -2.73 -5.45 10.47
CA TRP A 61 -3.34 -5.12 11.75
C TRP A 61 -2.92 -6.13 12.82
N ASP A 62 -2.10 -5.67 13.75
CA ASP A 62 -1.47 -6.56 14.72
C ASP A 62 -2.29 -6.77 16.01
N ALA A 63 -1.77 -7.62 16.90
CA ALA A 63 -2.40 -7.90 18.18
C ALA A 63 -2.45 -6.66 19.09
N VAL A 64 -1.50 -5.72 18.97
CA VAL A 64 -1.46 -4.50 19.77
C VAL A 64 -2.57 -3.57 19.33
N GLN A 65 -2.73 -3.35 18.03
CA GLN A 65 -3.82 -2.57 17.44
C GLN A 65 -5.18 -3.20 17.74
N THR A 66 -5.27 -4.54 17.70
CA THR A 66 -6.48 -5.27 18.14
C THR A 66 -6.78 -5.00 19.62
N ALA A 67 -5.81 -5.17 20.51
CA ALA A 67 -5.98 -4.92 21.94
C ALA A 67 -6.38 -3.46 22.21
N ARG A 68 -5.73 -2.52 21.51
CA ARG A 68 -6.08 -1.10 21.53
C ARG A 68 -7.55 -0.92 21.14
N SER A 69 -8.00 -1.41 19.98
CA SER A 69 -9.38 -1.22 19.52
C SER A 69 -10.44 -1.72 20.51
N VAL A 70 -10.15 -2.80 21.25
CA VAL A 70 -11.07 -3.42 22.21
C VAL A 70 -11.02 -2.74 23.59
N TYR A 71 -9.83 -2.43 24.09
CA TYR A 71 -9.62 -1.99 25.47
C TYR A 71 -9.30 -0.49 25.61
N GLY A 72 -9.11 0.22 24.50
CA GLY A 72 -8.64 1.61 24.47
C GLY A 72 -7.14 1.76 24.79
N HIS A 73 -6.66 3.00 24.87
CA HIS A 73 -5.28 3.32 25.25
C HIS A 73 -4.98 3.15 26.74
N GLU A 74 -6.02 3.04 27.58
CA GLU A 74 -5.92 3.01 29.03
C GLU A 74 -6.32 1.63 29.59
N ALA A 75 -5.54 0.60 29.28
CA ALA A 75 -5.39 -0.45 30.27
C ALA A 75 -4.48 0.13 31.37
N PRO A 76 -4.95 0.44 32.58
CA PRO A 76 -4.04 0.77 33.67
C PRO A 76 -3.05 -0.40 33.77
N PRO A 77 -1.74 -0.14 33.88
CA PRO A 77 -0.78 -1.22 34.04
C PRO A 77 -1.24 -2.04 35.26
N PRO A 78 -1.26 -3.38 35.18
CA PRO A 78 -1.64 -4.20 36.33
C PRO A 78 -0.80 -3.75 37.52
N SER A 79 -1.48 -3.31 38.59
CA SER A 79 -0.87 -2.78 39.81
C SER A 79 0.17 -3.76 40.34
N GLY A 80 1.45 -3.54 39.99
CA GLY A 80 2.54 -4.47 40.28
C GLY A 80 3.69 -4.46 39.26
N PHE A 81 3.44 -4.06 38.01
CA PHE A 81 4.51 -3.94 37.01
C PHE A 81 5.13 -2.54 37.01
N ARG A 82 6.28 -2.41 37.68
CA ARG A 82 7.19 -1.27 37.45
C ARG A 82 7.77 -1.42 36.04
N MET A 83 7.32 -0.62 35.08
CA MET A 83 8.01 -0.51 33.80
C MET A 83 9.43 0.01 34.03
N ALA A 84 10.42 -0.72 33.52
CA ALA A 84 11.76 -0.20 33.33
C ALA A 84 11.67 1.02 32.38
N PRO A 85 12.34 2.14 32.67
CA PRO A 85 12.29 3.31 31.82
C PRO A 85 13.12 3.03 30.56
N GLY A 86 12.48 2.76 29.42
CA GLY A 86 13.26 2.56 28.20
C GLY A 86 12.53 1.93 27.03
N PHE A 87 11.36 2.42 26.65
CA PHE A 87 10.88 2.29 25.26
C PHE A 87 10.19 3.59 24.86
N LEU A 88 10.96 4.68 24.87
CA LEU A 88 10.66 5.81 24.00
C LEU A 88 11.01 5.35 22.58
N SER A 89 10.03 5.35 21.68
CA SER A 89 10.29 5.22 20.24
C SER A 89 11.39 6.19 19.87
N ARG A 90 12.54 5.65 19.47
CA ARG A 90 13.78 6.39 19.24
C ARG A 90 13.72 7.27 17.99
N ASP A 91 12.69 7.11 17.19
CA ASP A 91 12.40 7.94 16.03
C ASP A 91 11.03 8.55 16.29
N GLY A 92 10.83 9.83 15.99
CA GLY A 92 9.56 10.56 16.20
C GLY A 92 8.39 10.08 15.34
N ALA A 93 8.27 8.76 15.13
CA ALA A 93 7.13 8.08 14.56
C ALA A 93 5.89 8.36 15.42
N MET A 94 4.79 8.71 14.76
CA MET A 94 3.47 8.72 15.38
C MET A 94 3.26 7.37 16.08
N ALA A 95 3.12 7.39 17.41
CA ALA A 95 2.99 6.18 18.23
C ALA A 95 1.73 5.35 17.93
N ASP A 96 0.83 5.90 17.10
CA ASP A 96 -0.42 5.33 16.60
C ASP A 96 -0.58 5.69 15.12
N ALA A 97 0.27 5.13 14.26
CA ALA A 97 0.08 5.16 12.82
C ALA A 97 0.00 3.73 12.26
N LEU A 98 -0.86 3.56 11.26
CA LEU A 98 -0.94 2.38 10.42
C LEU A 98 -0.12 2.64 9.16
N GLU A 99 0.75 1.70 8.79
CA GLU A 99 1.49 1.78 7.54
C GLU A 99 0.67 1.13 6.42
N LEU A 100 0.22 1.94 5.46
CA LEU A 100 -0.35 1.44 4.22
C LEU A 100 0.77 1.13 3.22
N GLU A 101 0.77 -0.07 2.67
CA GLU A 101 1.65 -0.49 1.61
C GLU A 101 0.97 -0.29 0.25
N ILE A 102 1.60 0.50 -0.63
CA ILE A 102 1.04 0.82 -1.94
C ILE A 102 2.01 0.34 -3.02
N LYS A 103 1.54 -0.55 -3.90
CA LYS A 103 2.29 -1.06 -5.04
C LYS A 103 1.58 -0.71 -6.33
N TYR A 104 2.24 -0.02 -7.24
CA TYR A 104 1.77 0.19 -8.61
C TYR A 104 2.41 -0.84 -9.53
N TYR A 105 1.61 -1.77 -10.04
CA TYR A 105 2.03 -2.73 -11.06
C TYR A 105 1.99 -2.09 -12.44
N PHE A 106 2.94 -2.47 -13.29
CA PHE A 106 3.02 -2.02 -14.67
C PHE A 106 3.71 -3.08 -15.55
N PRO A 107 3.43 -3.11 -16.86
CA PRO A 107 4.00 -4.11 -17.75
C PRO A 107 5.49 -3.89 -17.98
N ALA A 108 6.25 -4.98 -17.98
CA ALA A 108 7.68 -5.00 -18.29
C ALA A 108 8.02 -6.27 -19.06
N LYS A 109 8.37 -6.13 -20.35
CA LYS A 109 8.66 -7.27 -21.24
C LYS A 109 10.03 -7.89 -20.98
N ASP A 110 11.02 -7.03 -20.75
CA ASP A 110 12.43 -7.38 -20.68
C ASP A 110 13.12 -6.62 -19.54
N PHE A 111 14.19 -7.21 -19.01
CA PHE A 111 14.97 -6.59 -17.95
C PHE A 111 15.91 -5.48 -18.47
N GLU A 112 16.20 -5.45 -19.77
CA GLU A 112 17.09 -4.43 -20.37
C GLU A 112 16.47 -3.03 -20.27
N SER A 113 15.14 -2.94 -20.42
CA SER A 113 14.36 -1.72 -20.27
C SER A 113 14.11 -1.31 -18.81
N ALA A 114 14.51 -2.12 -17.82
CA ALA A 114 14.23 -1.87 -16.40
C ALA A 114 14.72 -0.48 -15.94
N GLY A 115 15.91 -0.06 -16.38
CA GLY A 115 16.46 1.25 -16.04
C GLY A 115 15.71 2.43 -16.68
N PHE A 116 15.09 2.23 -17.85
CA PHE A 116 14.21 3.23 -18.47
C PHE A 116 12.87 3.27 -17.76
N LEU A 117 12.22 2.12 -17.58
CA LEU A 117 10.93 1.98 -16.89
C LEU A 117 10.99 2.54 -15.47
N THR A 118 12.06 2.27 -14.73
CA THR A 118 12.28 2.80 -13.38
C THR A 118 12.24 4.32 -13.37
N ARG A 119 12.99 4.97 -14.26
CA ARG A 119 13.03 6.45 -14.37
C ARG A 119 11.69 7.01 -14.79
N THR A 120 11.02 6.39 -15.76
CA THR A 120 9.71 6.82 -16.24
C THR A 120 8.67 6.76 -15.13
N VAL A 121 8.56 5.63 -14.43
CA VAL A 121 7.60 5.44 -13.34
C VAL A 121 7.93 6.37 -12.17
N GLN A 122 9.20 6.50 -11.80
CA GLN A 122 9.62 7.44 -10.76
C GLN A 122 9.26 8.88 -11.13
N ASN A 123 9.50 9.32 -12.37
CA ASN A 123 9.14 10.66 -12.81
C ASN A 123 7.63 10.91 -12.78
N ILE A 124 6.81 9.92 -13.17
CA ILE A 124 5.35 10.01 -13.10
C ILE A 124 4.90 10.16 -11.65
N ILE A 125 5.37 9.27 -10.77
CA ILE A 125 4.98 9.29 -9.36
C ILE A 125 5.45 10.59 -8.71
N MET A 126 6.72 10.96 -8.85
CA MET A 126 7.27 12.19 -8.27
C MET A 126 6.65 13.48 -8.85
N GLY A 127 6.07 13.43 -10.06
CA GLY A 127 5.35 14.56 -10.63
C GLY A 127 3.96 14.78 -10.01
N ILE A 128 3.40 13.76 -9.36
CA ILE A 128 2.06 13.77 -8.74
C ILE A 128 2.17 13.86 -7.22
N VAL A 129 3.17 13.18 -6.66
CA VAL A 129 3.38 12.96 -5.24
C VAL A 129 4.31 14.02 -4.66
N ASP A 130 3.80 14.82 -3.72
CA ASP A 130 4.51 16.00 -3.16
C ASP A 130 5.33 15.68 -1.87
N HIS A 131 5.35 14.43 -1.44
CA HIS A 131 6.05 14.01 -0.23
C HIS A 131 7.39 13.32 -0.53
N ARG A 132 8.32 13.34 0.44
CA ARG A 132 9.70 12.84 0.30
C ARG A 132 9.83 11.31 0.19
N ASN A 133 8.76 10.60 -0.15
CA ASN A 133 8.81 9.15 -0.22
C ASN A 133 9.19 8.75 -1.64
N PHE A 134 10.43 8.28 -1.81
CA PHE A 134 10.92 7.85 -3.11
C PHE A 134 10.39 6.44 -3.40
N PRO A 135 9.63 6.25 -4.47
CA PRO A 135 9.12 4.92 -4.80
C PRO A 135 10.27 4.01 -5.23
N GLU A 136 10.36 2.86 -4.59
CA GLU A 136 11.28 1.79 -4.95
C GLU A 136 10.68 0.98 -6.10
N VAL A 137 11.39 0.89 -7.22
CA VAL A 137 10.94 0.10 -8.37
C VAL A 137 11.59 -1.28 -8.32
N ASN A 138 10.75 -2.30 -8.23
CA ASN A 138 11.15 -3.70 -8.05
C ASN A 138 10.75 -4.53 -9.28
N PHE A 139 11.62 -5.46 -9.65
CA PHE A 139 11.40 -6.42 -10.73
C PHE A 139 11.57 -7.83 -10.17
N GLU A 140 10.55 -8.67 -10.32
CA GLU A 140 10.61 -10.09 -10.02
C GLU A 140 11.03 -10.83 -11.30
N ILE A 141 12.21 -11.46 -11.29
CA ILE A 141 12.79 -12.13 -12.47
C ILE A 141 13.10 -13.60 -12.20
N SER A 142 13.09 -14.41 -13.26
CA SER A 142 13.73 -15.73 -13.30
C SER A 142 14.77 -15.78 -14.39
N VAL A 143 15.79 -16.62 -14.18
CA VAL A 143 16.86 -16.87 -15.15
C VAL A 143 16.77 -18.33 -15.58
N ALA A 144 16.49 -18.54 -16.86
CA ALA A 144 16.41 -19.86 -17.45
C ALA A 144 17.81 -20.46 -17.69
N PRO A 145 17.94 -21.79 -17.85
CA PRO A 145 19.22 -22.47 -18.05
C PRO A 145 20.02 -22.00 -19.29
N ASP A 146 19.32 -21.46 -20.29
CA ASP A 146 19.87 -20.85 -21.50
C ASP A 146 20.28 -19.37 -21.31
N GLN A 147 20.28 -18.88 -20.06
CA GLN A 147 20.57 -17.50 -19.65
C GLN A 147 19.53 -16.47 -20.11
N VAL A 148 18.35 -16.91 -20.55
CA VAL A 148 17.24 -15.99 -20.84
C VAL A 148 16.64 -15.50 -19.52
N VAL A 149 16.49 -14.17 -19.39
CA VAL A 149 15.86 -13.53 -18.23
C VAL A 149 14.40 -13.27 -18.54
N HIS A 150 13.51 -13.77 -17.68
CA HIS A 150 12.07 -13.51 -17.76
C HIS A 150 11.66 -12.59 -16.62
N VAL A 151 10.96 -11.50 -16.95
CA VAL A 151 10.32 -10.64 -15.97
C VAL A 151 8.92 -11.19 -15.68
N HIS A 152 8.65 -11.48 -14.42
CA HIS A 152 7.34 -11.94 -13.96
C HIS A 152 6.45 -10.79 -13.53
N ARG A 153 7.03 -9.81 -12.82
CA ARG A 153 6.32 -8.64 -12.30
C ARG A 153 7.26 -7.46 -12.24
N ALA A 154 6.73 -6.28 -12.50
CA ALA A 154 7.37 -5.02 -12.17
C ALA A 154 6.38 -4.16 -11.37
N TYR A 155 6.86 -3.55 -10.29
CA TYR A 155 6.04 -2.67 -9.48
C TYR A 155 6.86 -1.58 -8.81
N ALA A 156 6.22 -0.42 -8.63
CA ALA A 156 6.73 0.67 -7.80
C ALA A 156 6.09 0.58 -6.41
N PHE A 157 6.89 0.67 -5.36
CA PHE A 157 6.48 0.45 -3.98
C PHE A 157 6.82 1.64 -3.09
N TYR A 158 5.89 2.00 -2.22
CA TYR A 158 6.13 2.95 -1.14
C TYR A 158 5.14 2.72 0.02
N ARG A 159 5.48 3.25 1.19
CA ARG A 159 4.68 3.14 2.43
C ARG A 159 4.07 4.48 2.83
N TRP A 160 2.82 4.47 3.25
CA TRP A 160 2.12 5.68 3.65
C TRP A 160 1.62 5.55 5.10
N PRO A 161 2.20 6.31 6.04
CA PRO A 161 1.74 6.31 7.42
C PRO A 161 0.41 7.04 7.54
N VAL A 162 -0.60 6.37 8.09
CA VAL A 162 -1.91 6.94 8.39
C VAL A 162 -2.10 7.04 9.89
N PRO A 163 -2.35 8.23 10.44
CA PRO A 163 -2.65 8.38 11.87
C PRO A 163 -3.93 7.63 12.27
N LEU A 164 -3.86 6.85 13.35
CA LEU A 164 -5.00 6.14 13.94
C LEU A 164 -5.66 6.90 15.11
N ASN A 165 -5.19 8.12 15.41
CA ASN A 165 -5.66 8.93 16.53
C ASN A 165 -6.94 9.74 16.22
N THR A 166 -7.64 9.40 15.15
CA THR A 166 -8.87 10.04 14.69
C THR A 166 -10.06 9.09 14.80
N GLU A 167 -11.28 9.63 14.70
CA GLU A 167 -12.50 8.81 14.66
C GLU A 167 -12.76 8.19 13.28
N ARG A 168 -12.16 8.76 12.23
CA ARG A 168 -12.23 8.31 10.83
C ARG A 168 -10.90 8.60 10.14
N LEU A 169 -10.57 7.79 9.13
CA LEU A 169 -9.36 7.99 8.36
C LEU A 169 -9.59 8.95 7.19
N GLU A 170 -8.77 10.00 7.11
CA GLU A 170 -8.78 10.93 5.98
C GLU A 170 -7.99 10.36 4.79
N LEU A 171 -8.58 9.39 4.09
CA LEU A 171 -7.93 8.64 3.00
C LEU A 171 -8.23 9.20 1.60
N ALA A 172 -9.17 10.13 1.48
CA ALA A 172 -9.54 10.72 0.19
C ALA A 172 -8.38 11.42 -0.55
N PRO A 173 -7.46 12.17 0.11
CA PRO A 173 -6.28 12.71 -0.56
C PRO A 173 -5.39 11.61 -1.15
N LEU A 174 -5.15 10.53 -0.38
CA LEU A 174 -4.34 9.40 -0.79
C LEU A 174 -4.97 8.68 -1.99
N CYS A 175 -6.26 8.34 -1.92
CA CYS A 175 -6.94 7.62 -2.99
C CYS A 175 -6.99 8.45 -4.29
N ARG A 176 -7.12 9.78 -4.20
CA ARG A 176 -7.01 10.67 -5.37
C ARG A 176 -5.60 10.70 -5.96
N GLU A 177 -4.57 10.62 -5.13
CA GLU A 177 -3.19 10.50 -5.59
C GLU A 177 -2.98 9.19 -6.36
N ILE A 178 -3.41 8.07 -5.78
CA ILE A 178 -3.35 6.73 -6.40
C ILE A 178 -4.09 6.73 -7.75
N ALA A 179 -5.30 7.30 -7.80
CA ALA A 179 -6.07 7.43 -9.03
C ALA A 179 -5.32 8.23 -10.11
N ARG A 180 -4.70 9.35 -9.75
CA ARG A 180 -3.92 10.17 -10.69
C ARG A 180 -2.68 9.43 -11.19
N VAL A 181 -1.98 8.71 -10.33
CA VAL A 181 -0.81 7.91 -10.72
C VAL A 181 -1.23 6.82 -11.70
N LEU A 182 -2.28 6.05 -11.39
CA LEU A 182 -2.77 5.01 -12.28
C LEU A 182 -3.25 5.58 -13.62
N GLN A 183 -3.95 6.72 -13.61
CA GLN A 183 -4.34 7.40 -14.84
C GLN A 183 -3.10 7.84 -15.64
N ALA A 184 -2.10 8.43 -15.00
CA ALA A 184 -0.88 8.85 -15.68
C ALA A 184 -0.10 7.68 -16.26
N LEU A 185 0.01 6.56 -15.53
CA LEU A 185 0.61 5.31 -16.03
C LEU A 185 -0.15 4.81 -17.26
N HIS A 186 -1.48 4.73 -17.19
CA HIS A 186 -2.34 4.27 -18.28
C HIS A 186 -2.26 5.17 -19.53
N HIS A 187 -2.16 6.49 -19.37
CA HIS A 187 -2.12 7.46 -20.47
C HIS A 187 -0.68 7.77 -20.94
N SER A 188 0.34 7.18 -20.32
CA SER A 188 1.73 7.50 -20.64
C SER A 188 2.16 7.00 -22.03
N GLY A 189 1.39 6.11 -22.68
CA GLY A 189 1.72 5.51 -23.97
C GLY A 189 2.93 4.57 -23.95
N HIS A 190 3.71 4.58 -22.86
CA HIS A 190 4.92 3.77 -22.71
C HIS A 190 4.66 2.27 -22.55
N PHE A 191 3.40 1.91 -22.32
CA PHE A 191 2.96 0.54 -22.05
C PHE A 191 2.02 -0.01 -23.13
N GLU A 192 1.70 0.76 -24.17
CA GLU A 192 0.79 0.38 -25.25
C GLU A 192 1.32 -0.78 -26.11
N GLU A 193 2.64 -0.93 -26.22
CA GLU A 193 3.22 -2.05 -26.97
C GLU A 193 3.14 -3.38 -26.21
N SER A 194 2.82 -3.36 -24.91
CA SER A 194 2.80 -4.53 -24.03
C SER A 194 1.40 -5.08 -23.71
N LEU A 195 0.34 -4.40 -24.15
CA LEU A 195 -1.06 -4.82 -24.02
C LEU A 195 -1.54 -5.59 -25.25
#